data_AF-A0A511HEC6-F1
#
_entry.id   AF-A0A511HEC6-F1
#
_cell.length_a   1.000
_cell.length_b   1.000
_cell.length_c   1.000
_cell.angle_alpha   90.00
_cell.angle_beta   90.00
_cell.angle_gamma   90.00
#
_symmetry.space_group_name_H-M   'P 1'
#
loop_
_entity.id
_entity.type
_entity.pdbx_description
1 polymer ?
#
loop_
_entity_poly.entity_id
_entity_poly.type
_entity_poly.pdbx_seq_one_letter_code
_entity_poly.pdbx_strand_id
1 'polypeptide(L)'
;MTSAARPSGRAPGLRVIKGEGQRREEPLASRDAVARVLMEAGADLLLRRISPARAGEIERKVDRVLDLFDRVDVAPVLMPVLKRHLDELEALMRETREVRAARR
;
A
#
# COMPACT_ATOMS: atom_id res chain seq x y z
N MET A 1 65.66 -16.49 -0.53
CA MET A 1 64.40 -17.27 -0.55
C MET A 1 63.25 -16.31 -0.37
N THR A 2 62.39 -16.25 -1.37
CA THR A 2 61.30 -15.29 -1.56
C THR A 2 60.05 -15.78 -0.84
N SER A 3 59.35 -14.91 -0.10
CA SER A 3 57.92 -15.11 0.17
C SER A 3 57.27 -13.77 0.50
N ALA A 4 56.78 -13.09 -0.53
CA ALA A 4 55.88 -11.95 -0.39
C ALA A 4 54.45 -12.51 -0.34
N ALA A 5 53.80 -12.38 0.82
CA ALA A 5 52.42 -12.78 1.03
C ALA A 5 51.48 -11.95 0.14
N ARG A 6 50.60 -12.63 -0.59
CA ARG A 6 49.58 -12.02 -1.45
C ARG A 6 48.51 -11.32 -0.59
N PRO A 7 48.04 -10.10 -0.94
CA PRO A 7 46.85 -9.56 -0.33
C PRO A 7 45.64 -10.37 -0.81
N SER A 8 44.91 -10.95 0.14
CA SER A 8 43.65 -11.65 -0.11
C SER A 8 42.62 -10.65 -0.66
N GLY A 9 42.18 -10.90 -1.89
CA GLY A 9 41.11 -10.15 -2.52
C GLY A 9 39.83 -10.29 -1.72
N ARG A 10 39.51 -9.27 -0.92
CA ARG A 10 38.20 -9.12 -0.29
C ARG A 10 37.20 -8.87 -1.41
N ALA A 11 36.41 -9.88 -1.73
CA ALA A 11 35.31 -9.75 -2.69
C ALA A 11 34.49 -8.50 -2.35
N PRO A 12 34.12 -7.67 -3.34
CA PRO A 12 33.36 -6.45 -3.08
C PRO A 12 32.02 -6.88 -2.48
N GLY A 13 31.88 -6.67 -1.17
CA GLY A 13 30.67 -7.01 -0.44
C GLY A 13 29.48 -6.32 -1.09
N LEU A 14 28.44 -7.10 -1.40
CA LEU A 14 27.15 -6.58 -1.83
C LEU A 14 26.72 -5.49 -0.85
N ARG A 15 26.61 -4.25 -1.33
CA ARG A 15 26.13 -3.13 -0.53
C ARG A 15 24.62 -3.05 -0.68
N VAL A 16 23.90 -3.24 0.42
CA VAL A 16 22.46 -2.98 0.47
C VAL A 16 22.25 -1.48 0.39
N ILE A 17 21.73 -1.00 -0.74
CA ILE A 17 21.28 0.39 -0.89
C ILE A 17 19.91 0.47 -0.21
N LYS A 18 19.77 1.34 0.79
CA LYS A 18 18.48 1.65 1.39
C LYS A 18 17.61 2.28 0.30
N GLY A 19 16.60 1.56 -0.16
CA GLY A 19 15.65 2.11 -1.13
C GLY A 19 14.80 3.19 -0.46
N GLU A 20 14.62 4.32 -1.13
CA GLU A 20 13.68 5.41 -0.75
C GLU A 20 12.20 4.97 -0.83
N GLY A 21 11.92 3.70 -1.12
CA GLY A 21 10.57 3.14 -1.32
C GLY A 21 9.70 3.06 -0.07
N GLN A 22 10.10 3.66 1.06
CA GLN A 22 9.19 3.84 2.20
C GLN A 22 8.21 4.95 1.88
N ARG A 23 7.12 4.58 1.18
CA ARG A 23 6.01 5.49 0.93
C ARG A 23 5.35 5.84 2.26
N ARG A 24 5.26 7.14 2.57
CA ARG A 24 4.47 7.63 3.69
C ARG A 24 3.01 7.29 3.46
N GLU A 25 2.30 6.95 4.54
CA GLU A 25 0.86 6.79 4.51
C GLU A 25 0.23 8.14 4.20
N GLU A 26 -0.26 8.29 2.96
CA GLU A 26 -1.05 9.44 2.54
C GLU A 26 -2.50 9.21 2.98
N PRO A 27 -3.17 10.19 3.62
CA PRO A 27 -4.60 10.10 3.92
C PRO A 27 -5.42 9.90 2.63
N LEU A 28 -6.48 9.13 2.71
CA LEU A 28 -7.47 9.00 1.64
C LEU A 28 -8.32 10.27 1.61
N ALA A 29 -7.81 11.29 0.94
CA ALA A 29 -8.48 12.59 0.81
C ALA A 29 -8.89 12.94 -0.64
N SER A 30 -8.55 12.07 -1.61
CA SER A 30 -8.81 12.33 -3.02
C SER A 30 -9.17 11.04 -3.79
N ARG A 31 -9.82 11.23 -4.95
CA ARG A 31 -10.10 10.14 -5.90
C ARG A 31 -8.84 9.36 -6.28
N ASP A 32 -7.74 10.07 -6.55
CA ASP A 32 -6.46 9.45 -6.89
C ASP A 32 -5.88 8.60 -5.75
N ALA A 33 -6.02 9.06 -4.50
CA ALA A 33 -5.58 8.29 -3.35
C ALA A 33 -6.37 6.99 -3.21
N VAL A 34 -7.68 7.05 -3.43
CA VAL A 34 -8.57 5.88 -3.42
C VAL A 34 -8.28 4.92 -4.60
N ALA A 35 -8.02 5.45 -5.79
CA ALA A 35 -7.62 4.63 -6.94
C ALA A 35 -6.30 3.87 -6.69
N ARG A 36 -5.34 4.51 -6.01
CA ARG A 36 -4.08 3.85 -5.60
C ARG A 36 -4.33 2.68 -4.64
N VAL A 37 -5.34 2.74 -3.79
CA VAL A 37 -5.72 1.62 -2.90
C VAL A 37 -6.14 0.39 -3.71
N LEU A 38 -6.92 0.57 -4.77
CA LEU A 38 -7.30 -0.53 -5.67
C LEU A 38 -6.07 -1.17 -6.33
N MET A 39 -5.12 -0.34 -6.80
CA MET A 39 -3.85 -0.82 -7.36
C MET A 39 -3.02 -1.59 -6.32
N GLU A 40 -2.90 -1.08 -5.09
CA GLU A 40 -2.18 -1.73 -3.99
C GLU A 40 -2.81 -3.09 -3.66
N ALA A 41 -4.13 -3.14 -3.51
CA ALA A 41 -4.86 -4.37 -3.22
C ALA A 41 -4.75 -5.40 -4.36
N GLY A 42 -4.82 -4.96 -5.62
CA GLY A 42 -4.60 -5.81 -6.79
C GLY A 42 -3.19 -6.40 -6.83
N ALA A 43 -2.17 -5.57 -6.57
CA ALA A 43 -0.79 -6.05 -6.48
C ALA A 43 -0.61 -7.05 -5.33
N ASP A 44 -1.21 -6.76 -4.17
CA ASP A 44 -1.13 -7.66 -3.02
C ASP A 44 -1.88 -8.98 -3.25
N LEU A 45 -2.98 -8.98 -4.00
CA LEU A 45 -3.66 -10.20 -4.42
C LEU A 45 -2.77 -11.04 -5.35
N LEU A 46 -2.16 -10.42 -6.37
CA LEU A 46 -1.27 -11.10 -7.31
C LEU A 46 -0.03 -11.69 -6.63
N LEU A 47 0.50 -10.97 -5.63
CA LEU A 47 1.61 -11.44 -4.79
C LEU A 47 1.16 -12.39 -3.68
N ARG A 48 -0.12 -12.78 -3.65
CA ARG A 48 -0.74 -13.69 -2.67
C ARG A 48 -0.57 -13.24 -1.22
N ARG A 49 -0.45 -11.92 -1.01
CA ARG A 49 -0.35 -11.31 0.32
C ARG A 49 -1.71 -11.21 1.00
N ILE A 50 -2.78 -11.12 0.21
CA ILE A 50 -4.17 -11.08 0.67
C ILE A 50 -5.01 -12.17 -0.03
N SER A 51 -6.16 -12.50 0.55
CA SER A 51 -7.11 -13.44 -0.06
C SER A 51 -7.96 -12.76 -1.14
N PRO A 52 -8.52 -13.52 -2.09
CA PRO A 52 -9.48 -12.98 -3.06
C PRO A 52 -10.70 -12.34 -2.39
N ALA A 53 -11.19 -12.93 -1.30
CA ALA A 53 -12.30 -12.37 -0.53
C ALA A 53 -11.98 -10.99 0.04
N ARG A 54 -10.75 -10.81 0.55
CA ARG A 54 -10.28 -9.53 1.08
C ARG A 54 -10.09 -8.49 -0.02
N ALA A 55 -9.51 -8.89 -1.15
CA ALA A 55 -9.37 -8.01 -2.32
C ALA A 55 -10.74 -7.51 -2.81
N GLY A 56 -11.73 -8.40 -2.92
CA GLY A 56 -13.09 -8.02 -3.32
C GLY A 56 -13.81 -7.14 -2.28
N GLU A 57 -13.51 -7.26 -0.99
CA GLU A 57 -14.01 -6.34 0.02
C GLU A 57 -13.47 -4.91 -0.17
N ILE A 58 -12.16 -4.80 -0.42
CA ILE A 58 -11.50 -3.52 -0.71
C ILE A 58 -12.10 -2.89 -1.97
N GLU A 59 -12.23 -3.67 -3.06
CA GLU A 59 -12.83 -3.23 -4.33
C GLU A 59 -14.24 -2.64 -4.12
N ARG A 60 -15.15 -3.37 -3.45
CA ARG A 60 -16.51 -2.87 -3.18
C ARG A 60 -16.54 -1.61 -2.32
N LYS A 61 -15.59 -1.43 -1.40
CA LYS A 61 -15.50 -0.19 -0.60
C LYS A 61 -14.96 0.96 -1.45
N VAL A 62 -13.95 0.71 -2.28
CA VAL A 62 -13.42 1.69 -3.24
C VAL A 62 -14.51 2.19 -4.17
N ASP A 63 -15.29 1.30 -4.79
CA ASP A 63 -16.36 1.67 -5.71
C ASP A 63 -17.38 2.60 -5.04
N ARG A 64 -17.83 2.24 -3.83
CA ARG A 64 -18.76 3.07 -3.05
C ARG A 64 -18.20 4.45 -2.69
N VAL A 65 -16.91 4.53 -2.41
CA VAL A 65 -16.24 5.81 -2.12
C VAL A 65 -16.15 6.68 -3.37
N LEU A 66 -15.82 6.10 -4.53
CA LEU A 66 -15.78 6.82 -5.81
C LEU A 66 -17.17 7.35 -6.19
N ASP A 67 -18.21 6.52 -6.05
CA ASP A 67 -19.61 6.95 -6.24
C ASP A 67 -19.99 8.11 -5.30
N LEU A 68 -19.48 8.10 -4.05
CA LEU A 68 -19.74 9.17 -3.09
C LEU A 68 -19.02 10.46 -3.44
N PHE A 69 -17.81 10.42 -3.99
CA PHE A 69 -17.14 11.61 -4.52
C PHE A 69 -18.01 12.26 -5.61
N ASP A 70 -18.51 11.48 -6.55
CA ASP A 70 -19.38 11.98 -7.64
C ASP A 70 -20.67 12.62 -7.11
N ARG A 71 -21.26 12.04 -6.05
CA ARG A 71 -22.46 12.59 -5.40
C ARG A 71 -22.16 13.84 -4.57
N VAL A 72 -21.01 13.90 -3.90
CA VAL A 72 -20.58 15.06 -3.10
C VAL A 72 -20.31 16.28 -3.97
N ASP A 73 -19.78 16.07 -5.18
CA ASP A 73 -19.59 17.16 -6.16
C ASP A 73 -20.92 17.86 -6.51
N VAL A 74 -22.05 17.14 -6.45
CA VAL A 74 -23.41 17.68 -6.67
C VAL A 74 -24.07 18.12 -5.36
N ALA A 75 -23.81 17.42 -4.26
CA ALA A 75 -24.46 17.64 -2.97
C ALA A 75 -23.42 17.63 -1.82
N PRO A 76 -22.82 18.79 -1.48
CA PRO A 76 -21.78 18.89 -0.46
C PRO A 76 -22.20 18.43 0.95
N VAL A 77 -23.51 18.38 1.23
CA VAL A 77 -24.07 17.84 2.48
C VAL A 77 -23.69 16.38 2.74
N LEU A 78 -23.32 15.64 1.69
CA LEU A 78 -22.89 14.23 1.79
C LEU A 78 -21.43 14.08 2.26
N MET A 79 -20.68 15.17 2.44
CA MET A 79 -19.27 15.15 2.84
C MET A 79 -19.00 14.32 4.13
N PRO A 80 -19.83 14.38 5.20
CA PRO A 80 -19.62 13.55 6.39
C PRO A 80 -19.77 12.05 6.11
N VAL A 81 -20.66 11.69 5.17
CA VAL A 81 -20.85 10.29 4.74
C VAL A 81 -19.62 9.81 3.98
N LEU A 82 -19.12 10.61 3.03
CA LEU A 82 -17.87 10.33 2.33
C LEU A 82 -16.71 10.15 3.30
N LYS A 83 -16.56 11.05 4.28
CA LYS A 83 -15.50 10.97 5.29
C LYS A 83 -15.56 9.65 6.07
N ARG A 84 -16.74 9.24 6.54
CA ARG A 84 -16.91 7.96 7.23
C ARG A 84 -16.45 6.78 6.37
N HIS A 85 -16.82 6.77 5.09
CA HIS A 85 -16.41 5.69 4.19
C HIS A 85 -14.91 5.68 3.89
N LEU A 86 -14.27 6.85 3.84
CA LEU A 86 -12.81 6.97 3.74
C LEU A 86 -12.13 6.41 4.99
N ASP A 87 -12.58 6.79 6.19
CA ASP A 87 -12.04 6.27 7.46
C ASP A 87 -12.19 4.74 7.55
N GLU A 88 -13.34 4.21 7.12
CA GLU A 88 -13.60 2.76 7.07
C GLU A 88 -12.76 2.01 6.04
N LEU A 89 -12.34 2.67 4.94
CA LEU A 89 -11.44 2.10 3.94
C LEU A 89 -9.99 2.15 4.44
N GLU A 90 -9.58 3.24 5.09
CA GLU A 90 -8.27 3.35 5.73
C GLU A 90 -8.05 2.28 6.79
N ALA A 91 -9.05 2.06 7.66
CA ALA A 91 -9.00 1.02 8.68
C ALA A 91 -8.80 -0.38 8.08
N LEU A 92 -9.52 -0.68 7.00
CA LEU A 92 -9.41 -1.96 6.29
C LEU A 92 -8.00 -2.17 5.69
N MET A 93 -7.44 -1.11 5.12
CA MET A 93 -6.08 -1.15 4.54
C MET A 93 -5.01 -1.28 5.62
N ARG A 94 -5.17 -0.61 6.76
CA ARG A 94 -4.27 -0.75 7.91
C ARG A 94 -4.23 -2.18 8.43
N GLU A 95 -5.39 -2.78 8.68
CA GLU A 95 -5.48 -4.18 9.11
C GLU A 95 -4.81 -5.12 8.07
N THR A 96 -5.03 -4.85 6.78
CA THR A 96 -4.41 -5.62 5.70
C THR A 96 -2.87 -5.54 5.74
N ARG A 97 -2.31 -4.37 6.02
CA ARG A 97 -0.86 -4.16 6.18
C ARG A 97 -0.30 -4.81 7.44
N GLU A 98 -1.03 -4.78 8.54
CA GLU A 98 -0.65 -5.44 9.80
C GLU A 98 -0.56 -6.95 9.63
N VAL A 99 -1.57 -7.57 9.01
CA VAL A 99 -1.57 -9.01 8.67
C VAL A 99 -0.38 -9.37 7.77
N ARG A 100 -0.05 -8.50 6.81
CA ARG A 100 1.13 -8.67 5.95
C ARG A 100 2.44 -8.57 6.73
N ALA A 101 2.55 -7.62 7.65
CA ALA A 101 3.75 -7.41 8.46
C ALA A 101 4.02 -8.61 9.38
N ALA A 102 2.97 -9.21 9.96
CA ALA A 102 3.08 -10.39 10.81
C ALA A 102 3.53 -11.67 10.06
N ARG A 103 3.46 -11.69 8.73
CA ARG A 103 3.87 -12.83 7.89
C ARG A 103 5.31 -12.75 7.38
N ARG A 104 6.01 -11.63 7.63
CA ARG A 104 7.42 -11.42 7.26
C ARG A 104 8.33 -11.72 8.44
#